data_AF-A0A524KT81-F1
#
_entry.id   AF-A0A524KT81-F1
#
_cell.length_a   1.000
_cell.length_b   1.000
_cell.length_c   1.000
_cell.angle_alpha   90.00
_cell.angle_beta   90.00
_cell.angle_gamma   90.00
#
_symmetry.space_group_name_H-M   'P 1'
#
loop_
_entity.id
_entity.type
_entity.pdbx_description
1 polymer ?
#
loop_
_entity_poly.entity_id
_entity_poly.type
_entity_poly.pdbx_seq_one_letter_code
_entity_poly.pdbx_strand_id
1 'polypeptide(L)'
;MLLSGSGGSDPRHQSRRTRGRIAARWNFPAEIRDAIAFHHRPHLLTVASNNSACLVYLSDQACLMYGIDGGVDALAYQGLEGVMRHFNLRAVDLEKSFITLHDELAIAKDFIDIM
;
A
#
# COMPACT_ATOMS: atom_id res chain seq x y z
N MET A 1 -22.11 -35.06 -8.91
CA MET A 1 -20.92 -35.36 -8.10
C MET A 1 -20.04 -34.11 -8.11
N LEU A 2 -19.74 -33.60 -6.91
CA LEU A 2 -19.22 -32.25 -6.65
C LEU A 2 -17.79 -32.05 -7.17
N LEU A 3 -17.53 -30.91 -7.79
CA LEU A 3 -16.18 -30.38 -8.02
C LEU A 3 -15.70 -29.69 -6.73
N SER A 4 -14.97 -30.43 -5.89
CA SER A 4 -14.24 -29.85 -4.76
C SER A 4 -12.80 -29.54 -5.19
N GLY A 5 -12.58 -28.36 -5.77
CA GLY A 5 -11.26 -27.76 -5.84
C GLY A 5 -10.95 -27.11 -4.49
N SER A 6 -10.19 -27.79 -3.64
CA SER A 6 -9.69 -27.22 -2.39
C SER A 6 -8.62 -26.17 -2.69
N GLY A 7 -9.07 -24.94 -2.94
CA GLY A 7 -8.20 -23.77 -2.91
C GLY A 7 -7.71 -23.56 -1.49
N GLY A 8 -6.51 -24.04 -1.18
CA GLY A 8 -5.82 -23.73 0.07
C GLY A 8 -5.77 -22.22 0.26
N SER A 9 -6.46 -21.72 1.27
CA SER A 9 -6.51 -20.29 1.57
C SER A 9 -5.16 -19.83 2.11
N ASP A 10 -4.39 -19.13 1.29
CA ASP A 10 -3.17 -18.42 1.68
C ASP A 10 -3.46 -17.61 2.96
N PRO A 11 -2.75 -17.82 4.09
CA PRO A 11 -2.98 -17.10 5.33
C PRO A 11 -2.87 -15.57 5.15
N ARG A 12 -2.12 -15.11 4.14
CA ARG A 12 -2.04 -13.69 3.77
C ARG A 12 -3.34 -13.15 3.18
N HIS A 13 -4.19 -14.01 2.59
CA HIS A 13 -5.53 -13.62 2.12
C HIS A 13 -6.51 -13.33 3.27
N GLN A 14 -6.33 -13.98 4.43
CA GLN A 14 -7.27 -13.88 5.56
C GLN A 14 -7.04 -12.61 6.39
N SER A 15 -5.78 -12.21 6.61
CA SER A 15 -5.40 -10.96 7.30
C SER A 15 -5.95 -9.68 6.62
N ARG A 16 -5.94 -9.65 5.28
CA ARG A 16 -6.35 -8.50 4.45
C ARG A 16 -7.81 -8.11 4.62
N ARG A 17 -8.70 -9.11 4.61
CA ARG A 17 -10.15 -8.90 4.82
C ARG A 17 -10.43 -8.39 6.24
N THR A 18 -9.60 -8.77 7.21
CA THR A 18 -9.79 -8.37 8.61
C THR A 18 -9.57 -6.87 8.81
N ARG A 19 -8.49 -6.29 8.25
CA ARG A 19 -8.23 -4.84 8.38
C ARG A 19 -9.31 -3.99 7.71
N GLY A 20 -9.72 -4.32 6.49
CA GLY A 20 -10.84 -3.65 5.81
C GLY A 20 -12.18 -3.77 6.56
N ARG A 21 -12.42 -4.90 7.26
CA ARG A 21 -13.60 -5.10 8.12
C ARG A 21 -13.57 -4.28 9.41
N ILE A 22 -12.38 -4.04 9.99
CA ILE A 22 -12.24 -3.12 11.13
C ILE A 22 -12.58 -1.70 10.68
N ALA A 23 -12.03 -1.25 9.55
CA ALA A 23 -12.36 0.07 8.99
C ALA A 23 -13.86 0.23 8.70
N ALA A 24 -14.53 -0.84 8.25
CA ALA A 24 -15.99 -0.86 8.09
C ALA A 24 -16.74 -0.68 9.42
N ARG A 25 -16.27 -1.31 10.51
CA ARG A 25 -16.87 -1.13 11.85
C ARG A 25 -16.70 0.27 12.41
N TRP A 26 -15.63 0.96 12.03
CA TRP A 26 -15.42 2.37 12.35
C TRP A 26 -16.11 3.34 11.38
N ASN A 27 -16.96 2.82 10.48
CA ASN A 27 -17.75 3.60 9.53
C ASN A 27 -16.91 4.46 8.56
N PHE A 28 -15.71 4.00 8.19
CA PHE A 28 -14.92 4.68 7.16
C PHE A 28 -15.56 4.55 5.76
N PRO A 29 -15.35 5.54 4.88
CA PRO A 29 -15.76 5.48 3.48
C PRO A 29 -15.23 4.22 2.76
N ALA A 30 -15.99 3.76 1.76
CA ALA A 30 -15.63 2.58 0.96
C ALA A 30 -14.22 2.69 0.35
N GLU A 31 -13.85 3.87 -0.14
CA GLU A 31 -12.52 4.13 -0.72
C GLU A 31 -11.38 3.86 0.27
N ILE A 32 -11.49 4.34 1.51
CA ILE A 32 -10.47 4.10 2.56
C ILE A 32 -10.43 2.62 2.92
N ARG A 33 -11.59 1.97 3.01
CA ARG A 33 -11.69 0.54 3.31
C ARG A 33 -11.01 -0.30 2.22
N ASP A 34 -11.20 0.07 0.96
CA ASP A 34 -10.59 -0.61 -0.19
C ASP A 34 -9.08 -0.37 -0.24
N ALA A 35 -8.61 0.85 -0.01
CA ALA A 35 -7.17 1.14 0.09
C ALA A 35 -6.50 0.29 1.19
N ILE A 36 -7.12 0.18 2.37
CA ILE A 36 -6.62 -0.67 3.47
C ILE A 36 -6.62 -2.16 3.08
N ALA A 37 -7.66 -2.64 2.39
CA ALA A 37 -7.79 -4.05 2.04
C ALA A 37 -6.86 -4.48 0.88
N PHE A 38 -6.57 -3.57 -0.05
CA PHE A 38 -5.94 -3.90 -1.33
C PHE A 38 -4.61 -3.20 -1.62
N HIS A 39 -4.04 -2.38 -0.72
CA HIS A 39 -2.77 -1.66 -0.99
C HIS A 39 -1.60 -2.57 -1.39
N HIS A 40 -1.48 -3.82 -0.95
CA HIS A 40 -0.40 -4.69 -1.46
C HIS A 40 -0.66 -5.27 -2.87
N ARG A 41 -1.89 -5.15 -3.39
CA ARG A 41 -2.32 -5.70 -4.69
C ARG A 41 -3.39 -4.81 -5.34
N PRO A 42 -3.07 -3.54 -5.65
CA PRO A 42 -4.04 -2.60 -6.21
C PRO A 42 -4.64 -3.08 -7.55
N HIS A 43 -3.92 -3.88 -8.32
CA HIS A 43 -4.39 -4.47 -9.58
C HIS A 43 -5.64 -5.36 -9.47
N LEU A 44 -6.05 -5.76 -8.26
CA LEU A 44 -7.29 -6.51 -8.03
C LEU A 44 -8.55 -5.63 -8.00
N LEU A 45 -8.39 -4.31 -7.94
CA LEU A 45 -9.48 -3.33 -8.02
C LEU A 45 -9.71 -2.88 -9.46
N THR A 46 -10.94 -2.45 -9.78
CA THR A 46 -11.22 -1.80 -11.07
C THR A 46 -10.53 -0.45 -11.13
N VAL A 47 -10.14 0.02 -12.33
CA VAL A 47 -9.36 1.25 -12.52
C VAL A 47 -9.97 2.47 -11.80
N ALA A 48 -11.31 2.59 -11.77
CA ALA A 48 -12.00 3.70 -11.14
C ALA A 48 -11.92 3.72 -9.59
N SER A 49 -11.79 2.56 -8.94
CA SER A 49 -11.64 2.46 -7.47
C SER A 49 -10.18 2.33 -7.02
N ASN A 50 -9.24 2.39 -7.96
CA ASN A 50 -7.87 2.00 -7.70
C ASN A 50 -6.97 3.14 -7.19
N ASN A 51 -7.35 4.41 -7.34
CA ASN A 51 -6.42 5.52 -7.07
C ASN A 51 -5.88 5.50 -5.63
N SER A 52 -6.74 5.44 -4.63
CA SER A 52 -6.30 5.44 -3.23
C SER A 52 -5.49 4.19 -2.87
N ALA A 53 -5.86 3.01 -3.38
CA ALA A 53 -5.09 1.78 -3.16
C ALA A 53 -3.72 1.81 -3.87
N CYS A 54 -3.66 2.30 -5.11
CA CYS A 54 -2.44 2.52 -5.87
C CYS A 54 -1.52 3.54 -5.20
N LEU A 55 -2.07 4.62 -4.66
CA LEU A 55 -1.29 5.65 -3.99
C LEU A 55 -0.69 5.10 -2.69
N VAL A 56 -1.49 4.43 -1.86
CA VAL A 56 -0.99 3.79 -0.62
C VAL A 56 0.05 2.71 -0.94
N TYR A 57 -0.16 1.92 -2.00
CA TYR A 57 0.85 0.97 -2.49
C TYR A 57 2.17 1.68 -2.84
N LEU A 58 2.09 2.75 -3.65
CA LEU A 58 3.26 3.51 -4.07
C LEU A 58 4.01 4.08 -2.85
N SER A 59 3.28 4.64 -1.88
CA SER A 59 3.85 5.16 -0.63
C SER A 59 4.50 4.06 0.22
N ASP A 60 3.87 2.89 0.35
CA ASP A 60 4.43 1.74 1.07
C ASP A 60 5.75 1.27 0.43
N GLN A 61 5.77 1.13 -0.90
CA GLN A 61 6.99 0.78 -1.63
C GLN A 61 8.06 1.86 -1.53
N ALA A 62 7.68 3.14 -1.55
CA ALA A 62 8.59 4.27 -1.37
C ALA A 62 9.26 4.24 0.01
N CYS A 63 8.51 3.98 1.08
CA CYS A 63 9.06 3.84 2.43
C CYS A 63 10.06 2.68 2.53
N LEU A 64 9.74 1.52 1.94
CA LEU A 64 10.65 0.36 1.88
C LEU A 64 11.93 0.69 1.10
N MET A 65 11.81 1.39 -0.04
CA MET A 65 12.97 1.87 -0.83
C MET A 65 13.84 2.84 -0.05
N TYR A 66 13.23 3.68 0.77
CA TYR A 66 13.91 4.65 1.63
C TYR A 66 14.61 3.99 2.84
N GLY A 67 14.34 2.70 3.10
CA GLY A 67 14.93 1.93 4.20
C GLY A 67 14.10 1.91 5.48
N ILE A 68 12.83 2.32 5.41
CA ILE A 68 11.88 2.26 6.53
C ILE A 68 11.22 0.87 6.53
N ASP A 69 11.13 0.25 7.70
CA ASP A 69 10.55 -1.10 7.91
C ASP A 69 11.36 -2.25 7.24
N GLY A 70 12.68 -2.09 7.16
CA GLY A 70 13.58 -2.89 6.32
C GLY A 70 13.80 -4.36 6.70
N GLY A 71 13.73 -5.21 5.66
CA GLY A 71 14.32 -6.56 5.56
C GLY A 71 14.97 -6.76 4.18
N VAL A 72 15.68 -7.89 3.96
CA VAL A 72 16.45 -8.19 2.72
C VAL A 72 15.64 -8.25 1.42
N ASP A 73 14.31 -8.31 1.50
CA ASP A 73 13.40 -8.41 0.34
C ASP A 73 12.90 -7.04 -0.19
N ALA A 74 13.39 -5.91 0.34
CA ALA A 74 13.00 -4.56 -0.08
C ALA A 74 13.32 -4.21 -1.56
N LEU A 75 13.95 -5.13 -2.30
CA LEU A 75 14.31 -4.99 -3.72
C LEU A 75 13.31 -5.66 -4.68
N ALA A 76 12.27 -6.34 -4.17
CA ALA A 76 11.28 -7.02 -5.01
C ALA A 76 10.21 -6.04 -5.54
N TYR A 77 10.59 -5.16 -6.45
CA TYR A 77 9.79 -4.05 -7.01
C TYR A 77 8.73 -4.45 -8.05
N GLN A 78 8.12 -5.62 -7.90
CA GLN A 78 7.19 -6.12 -8.91
C GLN A 78 5.87 -5.34 -8.87
N GLY A 79 5.60 -4.57 -9.93
CA GLY A 79 4.34 -3.84 -10.13
C GLY A 79 4.42 -2.32 -9.95
N LEU A 80 5.57 -1.77 -9.54
CA LEU A 80 5.75 -0.34 -9.34
C LEU A 80 5.60 0.47 -10.64
N GLU A 81 6.15 -0.03 -11.75
CA GLU A 81 6.11 0.66 -13.05
C GLU A 81 4.68 0.92 -13.53
N GLY A 82 3.78 -0.06 -13.35
CA GLY A 82 2.37 0.07 -13.74
C GLY A 82 1.66 1.17 -12.93
N VAL A 83 1.96 1.27 -11.64
CA VAL A 83 1.37 2.28 -10.75
C VAL A 83 1.95 3.67 -11.00
N MET A 84 3.25 3.79 -11.22
CA MET A 84 3.87 5.06 -11.61
C MET A 84 3.30 5.57 -12.94
N ARG A 85 3.12 4.68 -13.92
CA ARG A 85 2.50 5.02 -15.21
C ARG A 85 1.04 5.47 -15.05
N HIS A 86 0.28 4.81 -14.16
CA HIS A 86 -1.11 5.18 -13.85
C HIS A 86 -1.24 6.63 -13.36
N PHE A 87 -0.27 7.11 -12.57
CA PHE A 87 -0.21 8.49 -12.09
C PHE A 87 0.63 9.43 -12.95
N ASN A 88 1.14 8.98 -14.10
CA ASN A 88 2.05 9.74 -14.95
C ASN A 88 3.30 10.25 -14.19
N LEU A 89 3.84 9.41 -13.30
CA LEU A 89 5.04 9.70 -12.51
C LEU A 89 6.28 9.08 -13.15
N ARG A 90 7.40 9.78 -13.02
CA ARG A 90 8.73 9.30 -13.42
C ARG A 90 9.59 9.06 -12.18
N ALA A 91 10.72 8.38 -12.38
CA ALA A 91 11.69 8.11 -11.30
C ALA A 91 12.11 9.40 -10.56
N VAL A 92 12.37 10.48 -11.29
CA VAL A 92 12.73 11.78 -10.72
C VAL A 92 11.66 12.37 -9.80
N ASP A 93 10.39 12.04 -10.01
CA ASP A 93 9.30 12.51 -9.16
C ASP A 93 9.28 11.74 -7.83
N LEU A 94 9.65 10.46 -7.86
CA LEU A 94 9.84 9.64 -6.66
C LEU A 94 11.10 10.07 -5.87
N GLU A 95 12.21 10.36 -6.56
CA GLU A 95 13.42 10.89 -5.93
C GLU A 95 13.16 12.20 -5.19
N LYS A 96 12.40 13.13 -5.81
CA LYS A 96 11.97 14.37 -5.13
C LYS A 96 11.10 14.08 -3.92
N SER A 97 10.21 13.09 -4.02
CA SER A 97 9.36 12.68 -2.90
C SER A 97 10.19 12.14 -1.74
N PHE A 98 11.34 11.49 -1.98
CA PHE A 98 12.26 11.06 -0.92
C PHE A 98 12.94 12.22 -0.20
N ILE A 99 13.27 13.30 -0.91
CA ILE A 99 13.82 14.51 -0.29
C ILE A 99 12.76 15.11 0.66
N THR A 100 11.52 15.27 0.18
CA THR A 100 10.42 15.76 1.02
C THR A 100 10.12 14.81 2.18
N LEU A 101 10.12 13.50 1.95
CA LEU A 101 9.89 12.50 3.00
C LEU A 101 10.94 12.61 4.12
N HIS A 102 12.22 12.85 3.78
CA HIS A 102 13.29 13.05 4.77
C HIS A 102 12.96 14.21 5.72
N ASP A 103 12.60 15.36 5.15
CA ASP A 103 12.30 16.58 5.89
C ASP A 103 11.05 16.39 6.77
N GLU A 104 9.99 15.81 6.22
CA GLU A 104 8.73 15.57 6.93
C GLU A 104 8.87 14.53 8.06
N LEU A 105 9.73 13.51 7.88
CA LEU A 105 10.00 12.54 8.94
C LEU A 105 10.73 13.15 10.14
N ALA A 106 11.61 14.13 9.90
CA ALA A 106 12.26 14.86 11.00
C ALA A 106 11.22 15.61 11.84
N ILE A 107 10.27 16.29 11.17
CA ILE A 107 9.16 17.00 11.84
C ILE A 107 8.25 16.03 12.58
N ALA A 108 7.89 14.90 11.95
CA ALA A 108 7.01 13.91 12.57
C ALA A 108 7.65 13.25 13.80
N LYS A 109 8.97 13.01 13.78
CA LYS A 109 9.70 12.48 14.94
C LYS A 109 9.57 13.39 16.15
N ASP A 110 9.73 14.70 15.96
CA ASP A 110 9.59 15.68 17.04
C ASP A 110 8.18 15.64 17.65
N PHE A 111 7.16 15.33 16.86
CA PHE A 111 5.78 15.21 17.34
C PHE A 111 5.53 13.89 18.11
N ILE A 112 6.09 12.78 17.63
CA ILE A 112 5.98 11.47 18.30
C ILE A 112 6.72 11.48 19.64
N ASP A 113 7.87 12.13 19.73
CA ASP A 113 8.65 12.23 20.97
C ASP A 113 7.97 13.12 22.04
N ILE A 114 6.89 13.84 21.67
CA ILE A 114 6.07 14.68 22.58
C ILE A 114 4.81 13.95 23.09
N MET A 115 4.36 12.88 22.43
CA MET A 115 3.16 12.10 22.78
C MET A 115 3.44 10.98 23.78
#